data_AF-A0A2N2N9P4-F1
#
_entry.id   AF-A0A2N2N9P4-F1
#
_cell.length_a   1.000
_cell.length_b   1.000
_cell.length_c   1.000
_cell.angle_alpha   90.00
_cell.angle_beta   90.00
_cell.angle_gamma   90.00
#
_symmetry.space_group_name_H-M   'P 1'
#
loop_
_entity.id
_entity.type
_entity.pdbx_description
1 polymer ?
#
loop_
_entity_poly.entity_id
_entity_poly.type
_entity_poly.pdbx_seq_one_letter_code
_entity_poly.pdbx_strand_id
1 'polypeptide(L)'
;MAIQLEFIDFIIPIKTIKKKYPGGWEQCLKDHEDLIGRVIWYDDHLFRTGAMNPMDIRCLIEEWGKLGFHTHAGGNNPTKWIDVCVVEFVFGGVTLPCDWIEVVGDIAYLKDTSKGKLIGRENFSKKGSTNKINALWYSNSECDWEDALERYWDYVRQENMQLERSLNELKLKQIAALDPIGWYQFLHDKYFRWKYTAPNRYATTTKNLKKYIESNELDKLFEIKNVLLDLDVSDIRSGLSTANEIHGLGIPGASGLLSLMYPRAFATVDQFVIKTLRGVSGLPENEVLKRMNPNSITLENGIVLISLMRRKAAENNSTFGNDHWTPRKIDMVLWGTR
;
A
#
# COMPACT_ATOMS: atom_id res chain seq x y z
N MET A 1 -14.31 -14.92 -27.45
CA MET A 1 -13.98 -15.29 -26.06
C MET A 1 -14.73 -14.32 -25.15
N ALA A 2 -14.66 -14.49 -23.83
CA ALA A 2 -15.31 -13.58 -22.89
C ALA A 2 -14.33 -13.17 -21.80
N ILE A 3 -14.47 -11.94 -21.33
CA ILE A 3 -13.71 -11.39 -20.20
C ILE A 3 -14.58 -11.39 -18.95
N GLN A 4 -13.97 -11.70 -17.82
CA GLN A 4 -14.56 -11.57 -16.49
C GLN A 4 -14.71 -10.07 -16.15
N LEU A 5 -15.82 -9.71 -15.50
CA LEU A 5 -16.09 -8.39 -14.90
C LEU A 5 -15.87 -8.45 -13.38
N GLU A 6 -15.59 -7.31 -12.73
CA GLU A 6 -15.45 -7.26 -11.26
C GLU A 6 -16.16 -6.11 -10.56
N PHE A 7 -15.80 -4.85 -10.78
CA PHE A 7 -16.42 -3.74 -10.04
C PHE A 7 -16.98 -2.77 -11.06
N ILE A 8 -16.21 -1.73 -11.38
CA ILE A 8 -16.47 -0.88 -12.52
C ILE A 8 -15.40 -1.18 -13.56
N ASP A 9 -15.83 -1.71 -14.69
CA ASP A 9 -14.99 -2.21 -15.75
C ASP A 9 -14.95 -1.20 -16.90
N PHE A 10 -13.74 -0.87 -17.35
CA PHE A 10 -13.48 -0.03 -18.52
C PHE A 10 -12.96 -0.94 -19.64
N ILE A 11 -13.80 -1.16 -20.65
CA ILE A 11 -13.59 -2.18 -21.67
C ILE A 11 -13.37 -1.52 -23.03
N ILE A 12 -12.42 -2.05 -23.80
CA ILE A 12 -12.01 -1.48 -25.08
C ILE A 12 -11.82 -2.61 -26.09
N PRO A 13 -12.34 -2.51 -27.33
CA PRO A 13 -12.02 -3.47 -28.37
C PRO A 13 -10.53 -3.38 -28.72
N ILE A 14 -9.82 -4.50 -28.72
CA ILE A 14 -8.39 -4.58 -29.09
C ILE A 14 -8.16 -4.04 -30.51
N LYS A 15 -9.11 -4.26 -31.43
CA LYS A 15 -9.08 -3.68 -32.78
C LYS A 15 -9.00 -2.14 -32.76
N THR A 16 -9.63 -1.51 -31.77
CA THR A 16 -9.60 -0.05 -31.58
C THR A 16 -8.26 0.38 -31.01
N ILE A 17 -7.72 -0.36 -30.03
CA ILE A 17 -6.38 -0.11 -29.48
C ILE A 17 -5.31 -0.20 -30.57
N LYS A 18 -5.32 -1.26 -31.40
CA LYS A 18 -4.42 -1.41 -32.55
C LYS A 18 -4.41 -0.19 -33.48
N LYS A 19 -5.56 0.47 -33.64
CA LYS A 19 -5.73 1.59 -34.54
C LYS A 19 -5.37 2.94 -33.91
N LYS A 20 -5.69 3.13 -32.64
CA LYS A 20 -5.69 4.46 -32.00
C LYS A 20 -4.60 4.64 -30.94
N TYR A 21 -4.20 3.57 -30.26
CA TYR A 21 -3.20 3.68 -29.21
C TYR A 21 -1.83 4.01 -29.81
N PRO A 22 -1.07 4.98 -29.25
CA PRO A 22 0.27 5.28 -29.73
C PRO A 22 1.19 4.05 -29.69
N GLY A 23 1.67 3.61 -30.85
CA GLY A 23 2.47 2.38 -30.97
C GLY A 23 1.65 1.07 -31.03
N GLY A 24 0.32 1.17 -31.09
CA GLY A 24 -0.59 0.04 -31.31
C GLY A 24 -0.75 -0.88 -30.09
N TRP A 25 -1.14 -2.12 -30.36
CA TRP A 25 -1.48 -3.09 -29.31
C TRP A 25 -0.27 -3.56 -28.51
N GLU A 26 0.83 -3.81 -29.20
CA GLU A 26 2.07 -4.28 -28.59
C GLU A 26 2.63 -3.23 -27.62
N GLN A 27 2.56 -1.95 -27.98
CA GLN A 27 2.95 -0.85 -27.09
C GLN A 27 1.97 -0.71 -25.92
N CYS A 28 0.66 -0.83 -26.16
CA CYS A 28 -0.34 -0.82 -25.08
C CYS A 28 -0.07 -1.92 -24.04
N LEU A 29 0.26 -3.14 -24.48
CA LEU A 29 0.61 -4.23 -23.56
C LEU A 29 1.87 -3.93 -22.76
N LYS A 30 2.88 -3.32 -23.40
CA LYS A 30 4.13 -2.94 -22.76
C LYS A 30 3.92 -1.84 -21.72
N ASP A 31 3.16 -0.81 -22.06
CA ASP A 31 2.87 0.31 -21.16
C ASP A 31 2.06 -0.13 -19.93
N HIS A 32 1.28 -1.20 -20.07
CA HIS A 32 0.44 -1.74 -19.01
C HIS A 32 0.95 -3.09 -18.46
N GLU A 33 2.21 -3.47 -18.74
CA GLU A 33 2.72 -4.81 -18.41
C GLU A 33 2.53 -5.17 -16.93
N ASP A 34 2.78 -4.20 -16.04
CA ASP A 34 2.69 -4.37 -14.58
C ASP A 34 1.24 -4.46 -14.05
N LEU A 35 0.27 -4.11 -14.88
CA LEU A 35 -1.16 -4.13 -14.56
C LEU A 35 -1.86 -5.39 -15.09
N ILE A 36 -1.27 -6.06 -16.08
CA ILE A 36 -1.77 -7.32 -16.64
C ILE A 36 -1.76 -8.41 -15.54
N GLY A 37 -2.89 -9.10 -15.39
CA GLY A 37 -3.13 -10.07 -14.32
C GLY A 37 -3.39 -9.45 -12.95
N ARG A 38 -3.65 -8.14 -12.90
CA ARG A 38 -4.11 -7.44 -11.69
C ARG A 38 -5.43 -6.72 -11.98
N VAL A 39 -5.35 -5.54 -12.54
CA VAL A 39 -6.53 -4.76 -12.98
C VAL A 39 -6.80 -4.97 -14.46
N ILE A 40 -5.79 -5.40 -15.22
CA ILE A 40 -5.91 -5.67 -16.65
C ILE A 40 -5.92 -7.15 -16.97
N TRP A 41 -6.83 -7.54 -17.85
CA TRP A 41 -6.75 -8.79 -18.62
C TRP A 41 -7.46 -8.58 -19.95
N TYR A 42 -7.21 -9.48 -20.88
CA TYR A 42 -7.76 -9.37 -22.21
C TYR A 42 -7.97 -10.75 -22.82
N ASP A 43 -8.94 -10.84 -23.71
CA ASP A 43 -9.11 -12.00 -24.58
C ASP A 43 -8.65 -11.67 -26.01
N ASP A 44 -9.12 -12.42 -27.00
CA ASP A 44 -8.77 -12.16 -28.41
C ASP A 44 -9.38 -10.87 -29.00
N HIS A 45 -10.33 -10.25 -28.30
CA HIS A 45 -11.19 -9.18 -28.83
C HIS A 45 -11.28 -7.94 -27.94
N LEU A 46 -11.27 -8.12 -26.62
CA LEU A 46 -11.54 -7.12 -25.61
C LEU A 46 -10.36 -7.01 -24.65
N PHE A 47 -9.96 -5.78 -24.40
CA PHE A 47 -9.07 -5.38 -23.33
C PHE A 47 -9.93 -4.83 -22.19
N ARG A 48 -9.72 -5.34 -20.99
CA ARG A 48 -10.40 -4.92 -19.77
C ARG A 48 -9.39 -4.26 -18.86
N THR A 49 -9.72 -3.07 -18.37
CA THR A 49 -9.21 -2.53 -17.11
C THR A 49 -10.39 -2.16 -16.21
N GLY A 50 -10.16 -1.62 -15.03
CA GLY A 50 -11.25 -1.22 -14.14
C GLY A 50 -10.78 -0.57 -12.86
N ALA A 51 -11.73 -0.11 -12.05
CA ALA A 51 -11.49 0.50 -10.76
C ALA A 51 -12.62 0.20 -9.77
N MET A 52 -12.38 0.51 -8.49
CA MET A 52 -13.34 0.26 -7.40
C MET A 52 -14.27 1.44 -7.14
N ASN A 53 -13.99 2.62 -7.71
CA ASN A 53 -14.82 3.81 -7.52
C ASN A 53 -15.03 4.60 -8.83
N PRO A 54 -16.10 5.41 -8.93
CA PRO A 54 -16.42 6.15 -10.15
C PRO A 54 -15.40 7.24 -10.54
N MET A 55 -14.64 7.78 -9.58
CA MET A 55 -13.65 8.83 -9.87
C MET A 55 -12.47 8.29 -10.68
N ASP A 56 -11.98 7.10 -10.34
CA ASP A 56 -10.89 6.46 -11.08
C ASP A 56 -11.32 6.07 -12.50
N ILE A 57 -12.58 5.65 -12.68
CA ILE A 57 -13.13 5.37 -14.01
C ILE A 57 -13.21 6.64 -14.84
N ARG A 58 -13.56 7.76 -14.21
CA ARG A 58 -13.52 9.07 -14.87
C ARG A 58 -12.10 9.43 -15.29
N CYS A 59 -11.08 9.16 -14.47
CA CYS A 59 -9.67 9.34 -14.85
C CYS A 59 -9.31 8.51 -16.08
N LEU A 60 -9.69 7.23 -16.12
CA LEU A 60 -9.47 6.36 -17.29
C LEU A 60 -10.14 6.90 -18.56
N ILE A 61 -11.38 7.40 -18.46
CA ILE A 61 -12.07 8.05 -19.59
C ILE A 61 -11.25 9.26 -20.08
N GLU A 62 -10.79 10.12 -19.18
CA GLU A 62 -10.03 11.32 -19.54
C GLU A 62 -8.65 10.99 -20.13
N GLU A 63 -7.95 10.00 -19.58
CA GLU A 63 -6.63 9.55 -20.05
C GLU A 63 -6.69 8.94 -21.45
N TRP A 64 -7.60 8.00 -21.67
CA TRP A 64 -7.79 7.40 -22.99
C TRP A 64 -8.31 8.44 -24.00
N GLY A 65 -9.11 9.41 -23.54
CA GLY A 65 -9.49 10.58 -24.32
C GLY A 65 -8.28 11.37 -24.83
N LYS A 66 -7.30 11.65 -23.96
CA LYS A 66 -6.04 12.33 -24.33
C LYS A 66 -5.19 11.53 -25.31
N LEU A 67 -5.30 10.20 -25.31
CA LEU A 67 -4.66 9.31 -26.30
C LEU A 67 -5.40 9.27 -27.65
N GLY A 68 -6.46 10.06 -27.83
CA GLY A 68 -7.21 10.17 -29.09
C GLY A 68 -8.38 9.19 -29.20
N PHE A 69 -8.78 8.55 -28.11
CA PHE A 69 -10.00 7.74 -28.09
C PHE A 69 -11.21 8.65 -27.94
N HIS A 70 -12.21 8.44 -28.79
CA HIS A 70 -13.51 9.04 -28.65
C HIS A 70 -14.31 8.15 -27.70
N THR A 71 -14.31 8.51 -26.41
CA THR A 71 -14.88 7.67 -25.37
C THR A 71 -16.41 7.61 -25.46
N HIS A 72 -17.09 8.74 -25.59
CA HIS A 72 -18.56 8.82 -25.60
C HIS A 72 -19.08 9.92 -26.54
N ALA A 73 -20.31 9.75 -27.03
CA ALA A 73 -21.05 10.79 -27.74
C ALA A 73 -21.79 11.72 -26.76
N GLY A 74 -22.16 12.93 -27.21
CA GLY A 74 -22.97 13.88 -26.42
C GLY A 74 -22.19 14.99 -25.71
N GLY A 75 -20.87 15.06 -25.87
CA GLY A 75 -20.03 16.09 -25.25
C GLY A 75 -20.17 16.07 -23.72
N ASN A 76 -20.51 17.21 -23.12
CA ASN A 76 -20.64 17.32 -21.65
C ASN A 76 -21.78 16.49 -21.04
N ASN A 77 -22.74 16.03 -21.85
CA ASN A 77 -23.82 15.15 -21.42
C ASN A 77 -23.73 13.83 -22.21
N PRO A 78 -22.95 12.84 -21.72
CA PRO A 78 -22.73 11.59 -22.43
C PRO A 78 -24.03 10.83 -22.70
N THR A 79 -24.25 10.43 -23.95
CA THR A 79 -25.46 9.69 -24.35
C THR A 79 -25.17 8.24 -24.73
N LYS A 80 -23.92 7.92 -25.07
CA LYS A 80 -23.52 6.61 -25.59
C LYS A 80 -22.01 6.41 -25.54
N TRP A 81 -21.58 5.18 -25.25
CA TRP A 81 -20.21 4.71 -25.33
C TRP A 81 -19.79 4.41 -26.79
N ILE A 82 -18.61 4.87 -27.21
CA ILE A 82 -18.12 4.78 -28.60
C ILE A 82 -16.92 3.82 -28.71
N ASP A 83 -15.72 4.27 -28.37
CA ASP A 83 -14.51 3.43 -28.46
C ASP A 83 -14.28 2.55 -27.23
N VAL A 84 -14.89 2.93 -26.12
CA VAL A 84 -14.76 2.30 -24.80
C VAL A 84 -16.15 2.00 -24.29
N CYS A 85 -16.27 1.14 -23.28
CA CYS A 85 -17.53 0.81 -22.64
C CYS A 85 -17.32 0.67 -21.14
N VAL A 86 -18.09 1.41 -20.35
CA VAL A 86 -18.04 1.32 -18.88
C VAL A 86 -19.18 0.45 -18.38
N VAL A 87 -18.84 -0.60 -17.65
CA VAL A 87 -19.79 -1.57 -17.11
C VAL A 87 -19.64 -1.59 -15.59
N GLU A 88 -20.72 -1.33 -14.87
CA GLU A 88 -20.78 -1.47 -13.40
C GLU A 88 -21.61 -2.72 -13.08
N PHE A 89 -20.94 -3.88 -13.04
CA PHE A 89 -21.66 -5.15 -12.96
C PHE A 89 -22.48 -5.29 -11.67
N VAL A 90 -21.99 -4.72 -10.56
CA VAL A 90 -22.61 -4.84 -9.24
C VAL A 90 -23.97 -4.12 -9.17
N PHE A 91 -24.18 -3.05 -9.94
CA PHE A 91 -25.34 -2.16 -9.79
C PHE A 91 -26.19 -1.93 -11.05
N GLY A 92 -25.83 -2.46 -12.22
CA GLY A 92 -26.72 -2.30 -13.38
C GLY A 92 -26.20 -2.69 -14.75
N GLY A 93 -24.97 -3.20 -14.87
CA GLY A 93 -24.39 -3.55 -16.16
C GLY A 93 -23.87 -2.31 -16.88
N VAL A 94 -24.16 -2.16 -18.18
CA VAL A 94 -23.56 -1.08 -18.97
C VAL A 94 -24.12 0.28 -18.55
N THR A 95 -23.23 1.22 -18.23
CA THR A 95 -23.59 2.54 -17.66
C THR A 95 -24.18 3.53 -18.67
N LEU A 96 -23.86 3.37 -19.96
CA LEU A 96 -24.48 4.06 -21.10
C LEU A 96 -24.67 3.06 -22.24
N PRO A 97 -25.57 3.31 -23.21
CA PRO A 97 -25.72 2.45 -24.38
C PRO A 97 -24.37 2.17 -25.08
N CYS A 98 -24.17 0.92 -25.49
CA CYS A 98 -22.91 0.42 -26.03
C CYS A 98 -23.18 -0.73 -27.02
N ASP A 99 -23.17 -0.44 -28.31
CA ASP A 99 -23.76 -1.33 -29.32
C ASP A 99 -22.95 -2.60 -29.63
N TRP A 100 -21.65 -2.56 -29.32
CA TRP A 100 -20.69 -3.56 -29.76
C TRP A 100 -20.36 -4.60 -28.70
N ILE A 101 -20.86 -4.46 -27.47
CA ILE A 101 -20.61 -5.38 -26.37
C ILE A 101 -21.90 -6.11 -25.98
N GLU A 102 -21.76 -7.35 -25.56
CA GLU A 102 -22.81 -8.05 -24.82
C GLU A 102 -22.31 -8.36 -23.41
N VAL A 103 -23.14 -8.07 -22.41
CA VAL A 103 -22.89 -8.32 -20.99
C VAL A 103 -23.92 -9.31 -20.49
N VAL A 104 -23.47 -10.42 -19.91
CA VAL A 104 -24.34 -11.50 -19.40
C VAL A 104 -23.84 -11.93 -18.03
N GLY A 105 -24.50 -11.46 -16.96
CA GLY A 105 -24.02 -11.69 -15.60
C GLY A 105 -22.71 -10.93 -15.33
N ASP A 106 -21.71 -11.65 -14.85
CA ASP A 106 -20.38 -11.13 -14.49
C ASP A 106 -19.35 -11.23 -15.62
N ILE A 107 -19.81 -11.31 -16.87
CA ILE A 107 -18.92 -11.42 -18.02
C ILE A 107 -19.34 -10.48 -19.15
N ALA A 108 -18.37 -10.13 -20.00
CA ALA A 108 -18.61 -9.40 -21.24
C ALA A 108 -17.90 -10.06 -22.43
N TYR A 109 -18.49 -9.96 -23.61
CA TYR A 109 -17.89 -10.41 -24.87
C TYR A 109 -18.26 -9.48 -26.03
N LEU A 110 -17.44 -9.51 -27.09
CA LEU A 110 -17.70 -8.71 -28.28
C LEU A 110 -18.93 -9.28 -29.00
N LYS A 111 -19.90 -8.43 -29.33
CA LYS A 111 -21.12 -8.82 -30.04
C LYS A 111 -20.79 -9.51 -31.37
N ASP A 112 -21.64 -10.45 -31.77
CA ASP A 112 -21.49 -11.26 -32.99
C ASP A 112 -20.22 -12.15 -33.01
N THR A 113 -19.59 -12.37 -31.86
CA THR A 113 -18.50 -13.34 -31.70
C THR A 113 -18.90 -14.48 -30.76
N SER A 114 -18.21 -15.62 -30.88
CA SER A 114 -18.42 -16.73 -29.93
C SER A 114 -17.92 -16.33 -28.54
N LYS A 115 -18.79 -16.48 -27.53
CA LYS A 115 -18.45 -16.30 -26.10
C LYS A 115 -17.21 -17.09 -25.70
N GLY A 116 -16.94 -18.25 -26.32
CA GLY A 116 -15.67 -18.98 -26.17
C GLY A 116 -15.28 -19.24 -24.71
N LYS A 117 -13.97 -19.30 -24.45
CA LYS A 117 -13.40 -19.45 -23.11
C LYS A 117 -13.45 -18.14 -22.33
N LEU A 118 -13.76 -18.23 -21.04
CA LEU A 118 -13.70 -17.13 -20.09
C LEU A 118 -12.25 -16.83 -19.69
N ILE A 119 -11.89 -15.56 -19.73
CA ILE A 119 -10.58 -15.03 -19.37
C ILE A 119 -10.74 -14.01 -18.24
N GLY A 120 -10.04 -14.22 -17.14
CA GLY A 120 -10.00 -13.31 -16.00
C GLY A 120 -8.60 -13.17 -15.43
N ARG A 121 -8.48 -12.47 -14.29
CA ARG A 121 -7.23 -12.20 -13.58
C ARG A 121 -6.33 -13.44 -13.46
N GLU A 122 -6.90 -14.58 -13.08
CA GLU A 122 -6.15 -15.82 -12.82
C GLU A 122 -5.48 -16.41 -14.06
N ASN A 123 -5.89 -16.01 -15.26
CA ASN A 123 -5.23 -16.45 -16.49
C ASN A 123 -3.88 -15.74 -16.72
N PHE A 124 -3.59 -14.70 -15.95
CA PHE A 124 -2.42 -13.83 -16.11
C PHE A 124 -1.57 -13.72 -14.84
N SER A 125 -1.96 -14.34 -13.72
CA SER A 125 -1.21 -14.29 -12.46
C SER A 125 0.11 -15.06 -12.55
N LYS A 126 1.20 -14.37 -12.93
CA LYS A 126 2.57 -14.89 -12.84
C LYS A 126 3.06 -14.82 -11.38
N LYS A 127 3.49 -15.97 -10.83
CA LYS A 127 4.29 -16.04 -9.60
C LYS A 127 5.66 -15.37 -9.83
N GLY A 128 5.94 -14.21 -9.23
CA GLY A 128 7.27 -13.58 -9.22
C GLY A 128 7.29 -12.12 -8.78
N SER A 129 7.39 -11.85 -7.47
CA SER A 129 7.33 -10.52 -6.84
C SER A 129 8.68 -9.80 -6.72
N THR A 130 9.43 -9.65 -7.81
CA THR A 130 10.73 -8.94 -7.77
C THR A 130 10.74 -7.58 -8.49
N ASN A 131 9.73 -7.26 -9.30
CA ASN A 131 9.70 -6.01 -10.09
C ASN A 131 8.83 -4.88 -9.51
N LYS A 132 7.84 -5.20 -8.65
CA LYS A 132 6.80 -4.23 -8.25
C LYS A 132 7.31 -3.09 -7.38
N ILE A 133 8.09 -3.39 -6.34
CA ILE A 133 8.63 -2.33 -5.47
C ILE A 133 9.65 -1.48 -6.19
N ASN A 134 10.44 -2.06 -7.10
CA ASN A 134 11.43 -1.32 -7.86
C ASN A 134 10.77 -0.25 -8.75
N ALA A 135 9.72 -0.63 -9.49
CA ALA A 135 8.95 0.31 -10.30
C ALA A 135 8.32 1.42 -9.45
N LEU A 136 7.64 1.03 -8.36
CA LEU A 136 7.02 2.00 -7.45
C LEU A 136 8.04 2.97 -6.84
N TRP A 137 9.20 2.47 -6.41
CA TRP A 137 10.23 3.27 -5.75
C TRP A 137 10.70 4.45 -6.61
N TYR A 138 10.76 4.26 -7.92
CA TYR A 138 11.17 5.28 -8.90
C TYR A 138 10.00 5.95 -9.62
N SER A 139 8.75 5.66 -9.23
CA SER A 139 7.58 6.30 -9.82
C SER A 139 7.47 7.76 -9.40
N ASN A 140 7.20 8.62 -10.38
CA ASN A 140 6.85 10.03 -10.22
C ASN A 140 5.32 10.25 -10.23
N SER A 141 4.53 9.19 -10.15
CA SER A 141 3.07 9.25 -10.02
C SER A 141 2.68 9.16 -8.55
N GLU A 142 2.10 10.23 -7.98
CA GLU A 142 1.58 10.18 -6.61
C GLU A 142 0.51 9.09 -6.46
N CYS A 143 -0.30 8.88 -7.51
CA CYS A 143 -1.33 7.85 -7.52
C CYS A 143 -0.75 6.44 -7.32
N ASP A 144 0.41 6.12 -7.89
CA ASP A 144 1.03 4.81 -7.69
C ASP A 144 1.39 4.56 -6.21
N TRP A 145 1.80 5.63 -5.52
CA TRP A 145 2.13 5.60 -4.09
C TRP A 145 0.88 5.55 -3.23
N GLU A 146 -0.17 6.29 -3.57
CA GLU A 146 -1.46 6.25 -2.88
C GLU A 146 -2.09 4.86 -3.00
N ASP A 147 -2.12 4.29 -4.21
CA ASP A 147 -2.54 2.91 -4.48
C ASP A 147 -1.79 1.90 -3.60
N ALA A 148 -0.48 2.06 -3.49
CA ALA A 148 0.34 1.17 -2.67
C ALA A 148 0.08 1.35 -1.18
N LEU A 149 -0.23 2.58 -0.75
CA LEU A 149 -0.60 2.89 0.62
C LEU A 149 -1.99 2.33 0.96
N GLU A 150 -2.95 2.38 0.04
CA GLU A 150 -4.28 1.82 0.25
C GLU A 150 -4.24 0.29 0.39
N ARG A 151 -3.44 -0.38 -0.45
CA ARG A 151 -3.23 -1.85 -0.39
C ARG A 151 -2.73 -2.34 0.96
N TYR A 152 -2.08 -1.49 1.76
CA TYR A 152 -1.70 -1.84 3.12
C TYR A 152 -2.90 -2.36 3.93
N TRP A 153 -4.06 -1.73 3.79
CA TRP A 153 -5.25 -2.06 4.56
C TRP A 153 -5.83 -3.43 4.21
N ASP A 154 -5.59 -3.93 2.99
CA ASP A 154 -6.00 -5.27 2.56
C ASP A 154 -5.25 -6.38 3.32
N TYR A 155 -4.05 -6.09 3.84
CA TYR A 155 -3.27 -7.03 4.64
C TYR A 155 -3.62 -6.99 6.13
N VAL A 156 -4.39 -6.01 6.57
CA VAL A 156 -4.84 -5.90 7.95
C VAL A 156 -6.03 -6.84 8.14
N ARG A 157 -5.88 -7.83 9.01
CA ARG A 157 -6.97 -8.76 9.31
C ARG A 157 -8.17 -8.01 9.89
N GLN A 158 -9.38 -8.44 9.53
CA GLN A 158 -10.62 -7.83 10.00
C GLN A 158 -10.67 -7.74 11.54
N GLU A 159 -10.21 -8.77 12.27
CA GLU A 159 -10.17 -8.73 13.73
C GLU A 159 -9.24 -7.66 14.33
N ASN A 160 -8.26 -7.16 13.56
CA ASN A 160 -7.29 -6.15 13.99
C ASN A 160 -7.58 -4.76 13.41
N MET A 161 -8.52 -4.64 12.47
CA MET A 161 -8.78 -3.42 11.71
C MET A 161 -9.09 -2.21 12.60
N GLN A 162 -9.92 -2.42 13.63
CA GLN A 162 -10.27 -1.35 14.57
C GLN A 162 -9.06 -0.87 15.37
N LEU A 163 -8.24 -1.80 15.86
CA LEU A 163 -7.03 -1.47 16.61
C LEU A 163 -6.01 -0.75 15.72
N GLU A 164 -5.79 -1.23 14.50
CA GLU A 164 -4.90 -0.63 13.50
C GLU A 164 -5.28 0.81 13.21
N ARG A 165 -6.56 1.09 12.90
CA ARG A 165 -7.06 2.45 12.67
C ARG A 165 -6.88 3.34 13.89
N SER A 166 -7.24 2.84 15.08
CA SER A 166 -7.13 3.62 16.32
C SER A 166 -5.68 4.02 16.64
N LEU A 167 -4.71 3.16 16.31
CA LEU A 167 -3.30 3.43 16.52
C LEU A 167 -2.73 4.31 15.40
N ASN A 168 -3.21 4.18 14.17
CA ASN A 168 -2.84 5.06 13.07
C ASN A 168 -3.31 6.52 13.29
N GLU A 169 -4.41 6.70 14.04
CA GLU A 169 -4.96 8.01 14.43
C GLU A 169 -4.46 8.50 15.81
N LEU A 170 -3.54 7.76 16.44
CA LEU A 170 -3.00 8.10 17.75
C LEU A 170 -2.34 9.49 17.73
N LYS A 171 -2.68 10.31 18.72
CA LYS A 171 -2.10 11.65 18.88
C LYS A 171 -1.15 11.66 20.07
N LEU A 172 0.01 12.28 19.93
CA LEU A 172 1.03 12.34 21.00
C LEU A 172 0.46 12.85 22.33
N LYS A 173 -0.45 13.83 22.30
CA LYS A 173 -1.14 14.35 23.49
C LYS A 173 -1.91 13.27 24.29
N GLN A 174 -2.40 12.23 23.63
CA GLN A 174 -3.07 11.11 24.30
C GLN A 174 -2.08 10.29 25.11
N ILE A 175 -0.85 10.10 24.59
CA ILE A 175 0.24 9.42 25.31
C ILE A 175 0.79 10.29 26.44
N ALA A 176 0.93 11.60 26.20
CA ALA A 176 1.38 12.55 27.21
C ALA A 176 0.48 12.53 28.46
N ALA A 177 -0.85 12.43 28.26
CA ALA A 177 -1.84 12.43 29.33
C ALA A 177 -1.91 11.13 30.15
N LEU A 178 -1.26 10.05 29.73
CA LEU A 178 -1.26 8.79 30.48
C LEU A 178 -0.42 8.94 31.76
N ASP A 179 -0.93 8.45 32.87
CA ASP A 179 -0.18 8.27 34.12
C ASP A 179 0.68 6.99 34.05
N PRO A 180 1.46 6.63 35.10
CA PRO A 180 2.32 5.45 35.07
C PRO A 180 1.56 4.14 34.76
N ILE A 181 0.36 3.97 35.33
CA ILE A 181 -0.47 2.78 35.12
C ILE A 181 -1.05 2.79 33.71
N GLY A 182 -1.58 3.92 33.26
CA GLY A 182 -2.15 4.10 31.93
C GLY A 182 -1.11 3.91 30.82
N TRP A 183 0.14 4.32 31.05
CA TRP A 183 1.23 4.07 30.12
C TRP A 183 1.55 2.57 30.00
N TYR A 184 1.65 1.88 31.14
CA TYR A 184 1.82 0.43 31.16
C TYR A 184 0.67 -0.29 30.43
N GLN A 185 -0.59 0.09 30.73
CA GLN A 185 -1.78 -0.49 30.10
C GLN A 185 -1.84 -0.20 28.60
N PHE A 186 -1.50 1.02 28.17
CA PHE A 186 -1.38 1.34 26.74
C PHE A 186 -0.37 0.42 26.04
N LEU A 187 0.82 0.25 26.64
CA LEU A 187 1.84 -0.62 26.09
C LEU A 187 1.35 -2.07 26.01
N HIS A 188 0.80 -2.60 27.11
CA HIS A 188 0.36 -3.99 27.22
C HIS A 188 -0.85 -4.30 26.33
N ASP A 189 -1.94 -3.55 26.48
CA ASP A 189 -3.26 -3.91 25.94
C ASP A 189 -3.48 -3.42 24.51
N LYS A 190 -2.77 -2.35 24.10
CA LYS A 190 -2.90 -1.77 22.76
C LYS A 190 -1.65 -2.02 21.93
N TYR A 191 -0.52 -1.47 22.35
CA TYR A 191 0.67 -1.41 21.51
C TYR A 191 1.31 -2.79 21.28
N PHE A 192 1.52 -3.61 22.32
CA PHE A 192 2.10 -4.96 22.18
C PHE A 192 1.14 -5.88 21.44
N ARG A 193 -0.17 -5.74 21.67
CA ARG A 193 -1.20 -6.51 20.96
C ARG A 193 -1.22 -6.18 19.47
N TRP A 194 -1.09 -4.91 19.11
CA TRP A 194 -0.95 -4.46 17.73
C TRP A 194 0.34 -4.96 17.09
N LYS A 195 1.48 -4.80 17.78
CA LYS A 195 2.80 -5.09 17.21
C LYS A 195 3.11 -6.58 17.10
N TYR A 196 2.65 -7.38 18.04
CA TYR A 196 3.00 -8.79 18.16
C TYR A 196 1.78 -9.68 17.94
N THR A 197 1.40 -9.88 16.68
CA THR A 197 0.27 -10.76 16.32
C THR A 197 0.57 -12.25 16.46
N ALA A 198 1.85 -12.65 16.49
CA ALA A 198 2.25 -14.03 16.72
C ALA A 198 2.13 -14.38 18.23
N PRO A 199 1.34 -15.40 18.63
CA PRO A 199 1.03 -15.66 20.04
C PRO A 199 2.26 -15.86 20.94
N ASN A 200 3.27 -16.55 20.44
CA ASN A 200 4.53 -16.78 21.17
C ASN A 200 5.32 -15.49 21.41
N ARG A 201 5.35 -14.58 20.41
CA ARG A 201 6.01 -13.28 20.53
C ARG A 201 5.23 -12.38 21.48
N TYR A 202 3.91 -12.35 21.38
CA TYR A 202 3.06 -11.60 22.32
C TYR A 202 3.28 -12.07 23.76
N ALA A 203 3.20 -13.38 24.02
CA ALA A 203 3.40 -13.95 25.35
C ALA A 203 4.79 -13.62 25.93
N THR A 204 5.84 -13.74 25.13
CA THR A 204 7.22 -13.48 25.60
C THR A 204 7.45 -11.99 25.87
N THR A 205 6.94 -11.11 25.01
CA THR A 205 7.14 -9.66 25.14
C THR A 205 6.34 -9.09 26.31
N THR A 206 5.07 -9.47 26.45
CA THR A 206 4.23 -9.10 27.60
C THR A 206 4.78 -9.64 28.92
N LYS A 207 5.32 -10.86 28.95
CA LYS A 207 6.02 -11.39 30.13
C LYS A 207 7.21 -10.50 30.54
N ASN A 208 7.97 -9.96 29.58
CA ASN A 208 9.06 -9.04 29.88
C ASN A 208 8.53 -7.69 30.37
N LEU A 209 7.49 -7.13 29.74
CA LEU A 209 6.87 -5.88 30.17
C LEU A 209 6.35 -5.99 31.63
N LYS A 210 5.75 -7.13 32.00
CA LYS A 210 5.23 -7.40 33.34
C LYS A 210 6.29 -7.30 34.45
N LYS A 211 7.59 -7.42 34.12
CA LYS A 211 8.68 -7.23 35.09
C LYS A 211 8.63 -5.86 35.77
N TYR A 212 8.12 -4.81 35.11
CA TYR A 212 7.95 -3.51 35.76
C TYR A 212 6.96 -3.55 36.93
N ILE A 213 5.91 -4.39 36.84
CA ILE A 213 4.97 -4.60 37.96
C ILE A 213 5.61 -5.48 39.02
N GLU A 214 6.23 -6.59 38.61
CA GLU A 214 6.81 -7.59 39.52
C GLU A 214 7.99 -7.02 40.34
N SER A 215 8.75 -6.10 39.77
CA SER A 215 9.88 -5.43 40.41
C SER A 215 9.55 -4.06 41.01
N ASN A 216 8.29 -3.61 40.95
CA ASN A 216 7.86 -2.26 41.36
C ASN A 216 8.68 -1.13 40.69
N GLU A 217 8.85 -1.22 39.38
CA GLU A 217 9.66 -0.30 38.55
C GLU A 217 8.80 0.50 37.55
N LEU A 218 7.51 0.71 37.83
CA LEU A 218 6.63 1.51 36.96
C LEU A 218 7.14 2.94 36.76
N ASP A 219 7.78 3.53 37.76
CA ASP A 219 8.36 4.87 37.66
C ASP A 219 9.47 4.92 36.61
N LYS A 220 10.31 3.88 36.52
CA LYS A 220 11.35 3.79 35.46
C LYS A 220 10.73 3.72 34.06
N LEU A 221 9.67 2.93 33.90
CA LEU A 221 8.95 2.85 32.63
C LEU A 221 8.32 4.21 32.26
N PHE A 222 7.85 4.95 33.27
CA PHE A 222 7.29 6.28 33.10
C PHE A 222 8.36 7.34 32.78
N GLU A 223 9.54 7.25 33.37
CA GLU A 223 10.70 8.08 33.02
C GLU A 223 11.08 7.88 31.54
N ILE A 224 11.14 6.63 31.06
CA ILE A 224 11.36 6.34 29.64
C ILE A 224 10.30 7.04 28.77
N LYS A 225 9.02 7.02 29.18
CA LYS A 225 7.94 7.75 28.47
C LYS A 225 8.25 9.24 28.38
N ASN A 226 8.68 9.86 29.48
CA ASN A 226 8.96 11.30 29.52
C ASN A 226 10.14 11.66 28.60
N VAL A 227 11.21 10.85 28.60
CA VAL A 227 12.31 11.02 27.65
C VAL A 227 11.83 10.87 26.20
N LEU A 228 10.94 9.91 25.92
CA LEU A 228 10.35 9.74 24.59
C LEU A 228 9.45 10.92 24.17
N LEU A 229 8.79 11.60 25.12
CA LEU A 229 7.95 12.78 24.84
C LEU A 229 8.80 14.03 24.53
N ASP A 230 9.99 14.11 25.10
CA ASP A 230 10.93 15.23 24.92
C ASP A 230 12.04 14.91 23.89
N LEU A 231 11.80 13.94 23.01
CA LEU A 231 12.79 13.45 22.06
C LEU A 231 13.17 14.53 21.03
N ASP A 232 14.48 14.70 20.78
CA ASP A 232 14.95 15.26 19.51
C ASP A 232 14.67 14.26 18.39
N VAL A 233 13.56 14.50 17.68
CA VAL A 233 13.12 13.63 16.59
C VAL A 233 14.10 13.58 15.42
N SER A 234 15.08 14.49 15.33
CA SER A 234 16.13 14.39 14.30
C SER A 234 17.13 13.27 14.60
N ASP A 235 17.37 12.95 15.88
CA ASP A 235 18.27 11.88 16.33
C ASP A 235 17.58 10.52 16.38
N ILE A 236 17.70 9.77 15.29
CA ILE A 236 17.14 8.41 15.17
C ILE A 236 17.76 7.46 16.20
N ARG A 237 19.06 7.61 16.49
CA ARG A 237 19.77 6.70 17.40
C ARG A 237 19.24 6.86 18.81
N SER A 238 19.19 8.11 19.29
CA SER A 238 18.65 8.42 20.62
C SER A 238 17.24 7.85 20.77
N GLY A 239 16.35 8.15 19.81
CA GLY A 239 14.97 7.65 19.82
C GLY A 239 14.87 6.12 19.90
N LEU A 240 15.59 5.41 19.04
CA LEU A 240 15.59 3.95 19.03
C LEU A 240 16.19 3.36 20.31
N SER A 241 17.28 3.92 20.82
CA SER A 241 17.91 3.46 22.05
C SER A 241 16.95 3.59 23.23
N THR A 242 16.36 4.78 23.43
CA THR A 242 15.41 5.03 24.51
C THR A 242 14.19 4.12 24.43
N ALA A 243 13.56 3.99 23.25
CA ALA A 243 12.40 3.11 23.11
C ALA A 243 12.75 1.62 23.30
N ASN A 244 13.99 1.22 22.99
CA ASN A 244 14.48 -0.14 23.19
C ASN A 244 14.83 -0.46 24.65
N GLU A 245 14.84 0.53 25.55
CA GLU A 245 14.97 0.30 27.00
C GLU A 245 13.69 -0.31 27.60
N ILE A 246 12.54 -0.15 26.94
CA ILE A 246 11.26 -0.73 27.39
C ILE A 246 11.35 -2.26 27.32
N HIS A 247 11.19 -2.91 28.47
CA HIS A 247 11.23 -4.38 28.57
C HIS A 247 10.28 -5.05 27.56
N GLY A 248 10.85 -5.93 26.73
CA GLY A 248 10.11 -6.66 25.70
C GLY A 248 10.18 -6.01 24.31
N LEU A 249 10.68 -4.78 24.17
CA LEU A 249 10.95 -4.17 22.88
C LEU A 249 12.37 -4.49 22.41
N GLY A 250 12.46 -5.05 21.21
CA GLY A 250 13.66 -4.93 20.38
C GLY A 250 13.49 -3.78 19.40
N ILE A 251 14.51 -3.52 18.57
CA ILE A 251 14.48 -2.45 17.54
C ILE A 251 13.22 -2.44 16.66
N PRO A 252 12.66 -3.59 16.21
CA PRO A 252 11.41 -3.58 15.46
C PRO A 252 10.19 -3.10 16.26
N GLY A 253 10.17 -3.38 17.56
CA GLY A 253 9.20 -2.82 18.49
C GLY A 253 9.46 -1.34 18.70
N ALA A 254 10.64 -0.98 19.21
CA ALA A 254 11.03 0.41 19.45
C ALA A 254 10.69 1.36 18.28
N SER A 255 11.09 1.01 17.06
CA SER A 255 10.75 1.76 15.84
C SER A 255 9.25 1.86 15.56
N GLY A 256 8.48 0.79 15.79
CA GLY A 256 7.02 0.80 15.64
C GLY A 256 6.31 1.65 16.68
N LEU A 257 6.87 1.79 17.89
CA LEU A 257 6.33 2.73 18.90
C LEU A 257 6.60 4.17 18.47
N LEU A 258 7.84 4.45 18.06
CA LEU A 258 8.23 5.78 17.60
C LEU A 258 7.48 6.20 16.33
N SER A 259 7.18 5.28 15.41
CA SER A 259 6.38 5.59 14.21
C SER A 259 4.94 5.97 14.53
N LEU A 260 4.40 5.54 15.68
CA LEU A 260 3.08 5.99 16.17
C LEU A 260 3.17 7.35 16.85
N MET A 261 4.20 7.57 17.67
CA MET A 261 4.39 8.83 18.40
C MET A 261 4.79 9.99 17.47
N TYR A 262 5.63 9.71 16.49
CA TYR A 262 6.27 10.68 15.60
C TYR A 262 6.21 10.22 14.14
N PRO A 263 5.02 10.09 13.53
CA PRO A 263 4.84 9.50 12.21
C PRO A 263 5.59 10.23 11.08
N ARG A 264 5.88 11.53 11.27
CA ARG A 264 6.66 12.39 10.35
C ARG A 264 8.17 12.18 10.45
N ALA A 265 8.66 11.57 11.52
CA ALA A 265 10.09 11.37 11.75
C ALA A 265 10.48 9.89 11.84
N PHE A 266 9.59 9.00 12.23
CA PHE A 266 9.92 7.59 12.44
C PHE A 266 9.03 6.67 11.60
N ALA A 267 9.61 5.53 11.28
CA ALA A 267 9.02 4.46 10.53
C ALA A 267 9.25 3.15 11.30
N THR A 268 8.31 2.23 11.18
CA THR A 268 8.39 0.87 11.68
C THR A 268 9.40 0.10 10.85
N VAL A 269 10.42 -0.47 11.50
CA VAL A 269 11.34 -1.39 10.82
C VAL A 269 11.02 -2.82 11.21
N ASP A 270 10.94 -3.71 10.23
CA ASP A 270 10.82 -5.14 10.48
C ASP A 270 11.42 -5.97 9.33
N GLN A 271 11.28 -7.29 9.44
CA GLN A 271 11.82 -8.21 8.44
C GLN A 271 11.24 -7.99 7.04
N PHE A 272 10.00 -7.51 6.93
CA PHE A 272 9.32 -7.30 5.65
C PHE A 272 9.87 -6.06 4.97
N VAL A 273 10.06 -4.96 5.71
CA VAL A 273 10.73 -3.75 5.20
C VAL A 273 12.09 -4.09 4.57
N ILE A 274 12.91 -4.90 5.24
CA ILE A 274 14.21 -5.33 4.70
C ILE A 274 14.04 -6.17 3.43
N LYS A 275 13.11 -7.13 3.43
CA LYS A 275 12.86 -8.01 2.28
C LYS A 275 12.36 -7.21 1.07
N THR A 276 11.45 -6.26 1.27
CA THR A 276 10.90 -5.42 0.21
C THR A 276 11.97 -4.47 -0.34
N LEU A 277 12.75 -3.80 0.52
CA LEU A 277 13.80 -2.88 0.08
C LEU A 277 14.93 -3.56 -0.70
N ARG A 278 15.19 -4.85 -0.47
CA ARG A 278 16.14 -5.63 -1.31
C ARG A 278 15.69 -5.78 -2.76
N GLY A 279 14.40 -5.59 -3.04
CA GLY A 279 13.86 -5.56 -4.40
C GLY A 279 14.12 -4.25 -5.14
N VAL A 280 14.61 -3.21 -4.46
CA VAL A 280 14.89 -1.91 -5.09
C VAL A 280 16.33 -1.86 -5.59
N SER A 281 16.48 -1.82 -6.90
CA SER A 281 17.77 -1.62 -7.57
C SER A 281 18.30 -0.20 -7.34
N GLY A 282 19.61 0.02 -7.37
CA GLY A 282 20.20 1.37 -7.35
C GLY A 282 20.26 2.10 -5.99
N LEU A 283 19.74 1.52 -4.91
CA LEU A 283 19.87 2.12 -3.57
C LEU A 283 21.35 2.22 -3.12
N PRO A 284 21.78 3.37 -2.55
CA PRO A 284 23.08 3.48 -1.90
C PRO A 284 23.29 2.44 -0.79
N GLU A 285 22.23 2.06 -0.09
CA GLU A 285 22.24 1.11 1.02
C GLU A 285 22.26 -0.37 0.58
N ASN A 286 22.28 -0.67 -0.72
CA ASN A 286 22.10 -2.04 -1.23
C ASN A 286 23.04 -3.08 -0.59
N GLU A 287 24.33 -2.78 -0.46
CA GLU A 287 25.29 -3.69 0.17
C GLU A 287 25.07 -3.85 1.67
N VAL A 288 24.52 -2.84 2.34
CA VAL A 288 24.12 -2.95 3.75
C VAL A 288 22.85 -3.81 3.86
N LEU A 289 21.82 -3.52 3.05
CA LEU A 289 20.54 -4.26 3.02
C LEU A 289 20.72 -5.75 2.74
N LYS A 290 21.64 -6.13 1.83
CA LYS A 290 21.98 -7.53 1.56
C LYS A 290 22.57 -8.25 2.78
N ARG A 291 23.37 -7.53 3.59
CA ARG A 291 24.03 -8.08 4.79
C ARG A 291 23.14 -8.09 6.04
N MET A 292 22.08 -7.28 6.08
CA MET A 292 21.16 -7.26 7.22
C MET A 292 20.51 -8.64 7.44
N ASN A 293 20.43 -9.12 8.68
CA ASN A 293 19.64 -10.30 9.00
C ASN A 293 18.19 -9.88 9.29
N PRO A 294 17.19 -10.26 8.48
CA PRO A 294 15.80 -9.86 8.70
C PRO A 294 15.22 -10.35 10.03
N ASN A 295 15.76 -11.45 10.58
CA ASN A 295 15.30 -12.04 11.85
C ASN A 295 15.97 -11.40 13.08
N SER A 296 17.01 -10.59 12.89
CA SER A 296 17.76 -9.94 13.97
C SER A 296 18.19 -8.54 13.54
N ILE A 297 17.31 -7.58 13.80
CA ILE A 297 17.50 -6.17 13.39
C ILE A 297 18.21 -5.44 14.53
N THR A 298 19.42 -4.97 14.26
CA THR A 298 20.24 -4.19 15.21
C THR A 298 19.86 -2.71 15.20
N LEU A 299 20.39 -1.96 16.16
CA LEU A 299 20.22 -0.50 16.23
C LEU A 299 20.70 0.18 14.95
N GLU A 300 21.90 -0.19 14.46
CA GLU A 300 22.45 0.35 13.21
C GLU A 300 21.55 0.05 12.00
N ASN A 301 20.97 -1.16 11.93
CA ASN A 301 20.02 -1.49 10.87
C ASN A 301 18.79 -0.57 10.95
N GLY A 302 18.26 -0.34 12.16
CA GLY A 302 17.14 0.57 12.38
C GLY A 302 17.43 2.00 11.93
N ILE A 303 18.62 2.52 12.26
CA ILE A 303 19.06 3.87 11.86
C ILE A 303 19.09 4.00 10.34
N VAL A 304 19.71 3.04 9.64
CA VAL A 304 19.79 3.03 8.18
C VAL A 304 18.41 3.00 7.54
N LEU A 305 17.55 2.08 7.99
CA LEU A 305 16.21 1.90 7.40
C LEU A 305 15.31 3.13 7.61
N ILE A 306 15.31 3.73 8.80
CA ILE A 306 14.53 4.94 9.08
C ILE A 306 15.09 6.13 8.29
N SER A 307 16.40 6.26 8.19
CA SER A 307 17.04 7.33 7.39
C SER A 307 16.65 7.22 5.90
N LEU A 308 16.63 6.00 5.37
CA LEU A 308 16.20 5.71 4.01
C LEU A 308 14.73 6.13 3.80
N MET A 309 13.83 5.74 4.70
CA MET A 309 12.41 6.11 4.60
C MET A 309 12.15 7.60 4.81
N ARG A 310 12.92 8.29 5.66
CA ARG A 310 12.90 9.76 5.76
C ARG A 310 13.27 10.42 4.44
N ARG A 311 14.36 9.97 3.82
CA ARG A 311 14.81 10.51 2.54
C ARG A 311 13.77 10.28 1.46
N LYS A 312 13.18 9.08 1.41
CA LYS A 312 12.15 8.77 0.42
C LYS A 312 10.87 9.57 0.62
N ALA A 313 10.42 9.75 1.86
CA ALA A 313 9.28 10.61 2.16
C ALA A 313 9.53 12.06 1.71
N ALA A 314 10.73 12.60 1.98
CA ALA A 314 11.12 13.94 1.55
C ALA A 314 11.20 14.05 0.01
N GLU A 315 11.74 13.04 -0.66
CA GLU A 315 11.78 12.96 -2.13
C GLU A 315 10.37 12.96 -2.72
N ASN A 316 9.46 12.11 -2.24
CA ASN A 316 8.07 12.07 -2.71
C ASN A 316 7.36 13.42 -2.51
N ASN A 317 7.49 14.01 -1.32
CA ASN A 317 6.95 15.34 -1.02
C ASN A 317 7.49 16.42 -1.97
N SER A 318 8.79 16.37 -2.28
CA SER A 318 9.41 17.29 -3.25
C SER A 318 8.89 17.06 -4.67
N THR A 319 8.73 15.80 -5.09
CA THR A 319 8.26 15.43 -6.43
C THR A 319 6.79 15.80 -6.65
N PHE A 320 5.95 15.60 -5.63
CA PHE A 320 4.50 15.82 -5.72
C PHE A 320 4.06 17.22 -5.25
N GLY A 321 4.99 18.00 -4.68
CA GLY A 321 4.72 19.37 -4.24
C GLY A 321 3.81 19.45 -3.00
N ASN A 322 3.92 18.50 -2.07
CA ASN A 322 3.12 18.46 -0.85
C ASN A 322 3.94 18.00 0.38
N ASP A 323 3.31 17.89 1.55
CA ASP A 323 3.92 17.39 2.79
C ASP A 323 3.25 16.10 3.32
N HIS A 324 2.52 15.41 2.44
CA HIS A 324 1.64 14.31 2.79
C HIS A 324 2.43 13.06 3.21
N TRP A 325 3.57 12.80 2.56
CA TRP A 325 4.36 11.59 2.73
C TRP A 325 5.20 11.66 3.99
N THR A 326 5.09 10.62 4.80
CA THR A 326 5.82 10.50 6.06
C THR A 326 6.58 9.17 6.10
N PRO A 327 7.66 9.04 6.89
CA PRO A 327 8.36 7.77 7.04
C PRO A 327 7.43 6.62 7.41
N ARG A 328 6.43 6.85 8.28
CA ARG A 328 5.37 5.87 8.57
C ARG A 328 4.58 5.46 7.32
N LYS A 329 4.13 6.40 6.49
CA LYS A 329 3.42 6.03 5.25
C LYS A 329 4.31 5.23 4.29
N ILE A 330 5.61 5.55 4.23
CA ILE A 330 6.57 4.75 3.45
C ILE A 330 6.68 3.33 4.01
N ASP A 331 6.69 3.14 5.33
CA ASP A 331 6.69 1.79 5.92
C ASP A 331 5.42 0.99 5.56
N MET A 332 4.26 1.64 5.55
CA MET A 332 2.97 1.04 5.22
C MET A 332 2.96 0.59 3.75
N VAL A 333 3.46 1.45 2.85
CA VAL A 333 3.66 1.12 1.43
C VAL A 333 4.59 -0.07 1.24
N LEU A 334 5.74 -0.11 1.93
CA LEU A 334 6.68 -1.23 1.86
C LEU A 334 6.07 -2.55 2.38
N TRP A 335 5.12 -2.45 3.31
CA TRP A 335 4.36 -3.58 3.82
C TRP A 335 3.27 -4.04 2.84
N GLY A 336 2.55 -3.11 2.22
CA GLY A 336 1.51 -3.38 1.22
C GLY A 336 2.04 -3.91 -0.12
N THR A 337 3.35 -3.85 -0.33
CA THR A 337 4.03 -4.28 -1.57
C THR A 337 4.83 -5.58 -1.43
N ARG A 338 4.76 -6.23 -0.26
CA ARG A 338 5.52 -7.44 0.08
C ARG A 338 5.10 -8.71 -0.68
#